data_AF-K1RCL1-F1
#
_entry.id   AF-K1RCL1-F1
#
_cell.length_a   1.000
_cell.length_b   1.000
_cell.length_c   1.000
_cell.angle_alpha   90.00
_cell.angle_beta   90.00
_cell.angle_gamma   90.00
#
_symmetry.space_group_name_H-M   'P 1'
#
loop_
_entity.id
_entity.type
_entity.pdbx_description
1 polymer ?
#
loop_
_entity_poly.entity_id
_entity_poly.type
_entity_poly.pdbx_seq_one_letter_code
_entity_poly.pdbx_strand_id
1 'polypeptide(L)' 'MARGHRSQIKRERNANKDTRPSAKLSYARVSVQKACFVLDAIRGKDVQSAIGILTYNPRYASSVNFEIIKFS' A
#
# COMPACT_ATOMS: atom_id res chain seq x y z
N MET A 1 -4.58 -11.48 35.56
CA MET A 1 -5.52 -12.44 34.95
C MET A 1 -4.98 -12.82 33.58
N ALA A 2 -4.64 -14.09 33.35
CA ALA A 2 -4.26 -14.54 32.02
C ALA A 2 -5.45 -14.30 31.08
N ARG A 3 -5.36 -13.24 30.26
CA ARG A 3 -6.30 -13.00 29.18
C ARG A 3 -6.34 -14.27 28.33
N GLY A 4 -7.53 -14.73 27.96
CA GLY A 4 -7.79 -16.07 27.42
C GLY A 4 -6.87 -16.54 26.29
N HIS A 5 -7.04 -17.80 25.90
CA HIS A 5 -6.22 -18.49 24.89
C HIS A 5 -5.85 -17.55 23.71
N ARG A 6 -4.56 -17.45 23.35
CA ARG A 6 -3.96 -16.50 22.38
C ARG A 6 -4.76 -16.32 21.08
N SER A 7 -5.51 -17.33 20.67
CA SER A 7 -6.41 -17.32 19.52
C SER A 7 -7.62 -16.38 19.68
N GLN A 8 -8.21 -16.28 20.87
CA GLN A 8 -9.36 -15.40 21.16
C GLN A 8 -8.92 -13.93 21.07
N ILE A 9 -7.81 -13.58 21.72
CA ILE A 9 -7.21 -12.23 21.66
C ILE A 9 -6.82 -11.84 20.23
N LYS A 10 -6.34 -12.80 19.41
CA LYS A 10 -6.03 -12.54 17.99
C LYS A 10 -7.29 -12.30 17.17
N ARG A 11 -8.40 -13.01 17.45
CA ARG A 11 -9.69 -12.83 16.77
C ARG A 11 -10.33 -11.49 17.11
N GLU A 12 -10.38 -11.11 18.39
CA GLU A 12 -10.93 -9.84 18.85
C GLU A 12 -10.19 -8.64 18.24
N ARG A 13 -8.85 -8.71 18.11
CA ARG A 13 -8.07 -7.66 17.42
C ARG A 13 -8.31 -7.59 15.92
N ASN A 14 -8.52 -8.74 15.27
CA ASN A 14 -8.84 -8.79 13.84
C ASN A 14 -10.29 -8.36 13.53
N ALA A 15 -11.16 -8.27 14.54
CA ALA A 15 -12.52 -7.77 14.37
C ALA A 15 -12.57 -6.23 14.26
N ASN A 16 -11.67 -5.52 14.96
CA ASN A 16 -11.45 -4.08 14.81
C ASN A 16 -10.55 -3.76 13.60
N LYS A 17 -10.94 -4.21 12.40
CA LYS A 17 -10.23 -3.82 11.17
C LYS A 17 -10.69 -2.46 10.70
N ASP A 18 -9.73 -1.60 10.35
CA ASP A 18 -10.00 -0.36 9.63
C ASP A 18 -10.60 -0.72 8.25
N THR A 19 -11.78 -0.19 7.96
CA THR A 19 -12.53 -0.43 6.71
C THR A 19 -12.16 0.54 5.60
N ARG A 20 -11.17 1.41 5.84
CA ARG A 20 -10.68 2.30 4.79
C ARG A 20 -10.20 1.51 3.58
N PRO A 21 -10.46 2.02 2.36
CA PRO A 21 -9.92 1.44 1.14
C PRO A 21 -8.40 1.25 1.27
N SER A 22 -7.94 0.03 1.04
CA SER A 22 -6.51 -0.28 1.05
C SER A 22 -6.21 -1.38 0.03
N ALA A 23 -5.24 -1.10 -0.84
CA ALA A 23 -4.71 -2.08 -1.79
C ALA A 23 -3.34 -2.58 -1.33
N LYS A 24 -3.09 -3.89 -1.50
CA LYS A 24 -1.79 -4.52 -1.19
C LYS A 24 -1.28 -5.27 -2.42
N LEU A 25 -0.12 -4.85 -2.93
CA LEU A 25 0.62 -5.62 -3.92
C LEU A 25 1.68 -6.50 -3.23
N SER A 26 1.66 -7.79 -3.53
CA SER A 26 2.71 -8.74 -3.10
C SER A 26 3.37 -9.33 -4.35
N TYR A 27 4.65 -9.71 -4.24
CA TYR A 27 5.44 -10.31 -5.34
C TYR A 27 5.76 -9.38 -6.53
N ALA A 28 5.83 -8.06 -6.29
CA ALA A 28 6.35 -7.12 -7.26
C ALA A 28 7.82 -7.41 -7.57
N ARG A 29 8.17 -7.56 -8.85
CA ARG A 29 9.55 -7.82 -9.33
C ARG A 29 10.39 -6.54 -9.35
N VAL A 30 10.44 -5.82 -8.23
CA VAL A 30 11.15 -4.54 -8.08
C VAL A 30 11.87 -4.51 -6.74
N SER A 31 13.09 -3.96 -6.71
CA SER A 31 13.82 -3.73 -5.46
C SER A 31 13.09 -2.70 -4.58
N VAL A 32 13.09 -2.93 -3.27
CA VAL A 32 12.45 -2.06 -2.27
C VAL A 32 12.90 -0.61 -2.42
N GLN A 33 14.20 -0.35 -2.58
CA GLN A 33 14.74 1.01 -2.69
C GLN A 33 14.20 1.77 -3.91
N LYS A 34 14.10 1.08 -5.06
CA LYS A 34 13.59 1.67 -6.30
C LYS A 34 12.10 1.98 -6.20
N ALA A 35 11.34 1.14 -5.51
CA ALA A 35 9.93 1.37 -5.23
C ALA A 35 9.74 2.53 -4.24
N CYS A 36 10.51 2.58 -3.15
CA CYS A 36 10.43 3.64 -2.14
C CYS A 36 10.62 5.03 -2.75
N PHE A 37 11.60 5.22 -3.64
CA PHE A 37 11.82 6.52 -4.29
C PHE A 37 10.57 7.03 -5.03
N VAL A 38 9.84 6.15 -5.71
CA VAL A 38 8.63 6.51 -6.45
C VAL A 38 7.46 6.73 -5.49
N LEU A 39 7.34 5.92 -4.44
CA LEU A 39 6.32 6.07 -3.40
C LEU A 39 6.45 7.39 -2.63
N ASP A 40 7.68 7.83 -2.36
CA ASP A 40 7.92 9.10 -1.65
C ASP A 40 7.55 10.31 -2.53
N ALA A 41 7.62 10.18 -3.85
CA ALA A 41 7.21 11.24 -4.78
C ALA A 41 5.68 11.48 -4.80
N ILE A 42 4.88 10.49 -4.41
CA ILE A 42 3.40 10.54 -4.41
C ILE A 42 2.80 10.63 -3.00
N ARG A 43 3.58 10.41 -1.96
CA ARG A 43 3.10 10.43 -0.57
C ARG A 43 2.54 11.82 -0.21
N GLY A 44 1.31 11.85 0.29
CA GLY A 44 0.64 13.10 0.71
C GLY A 44 0.04 13.93 -0.43
N LYS A 45 0.09 13.45 -1.67
CA LYS A 45 -0.56 14.08 -2.83
C LYS A 45 -1.95 13.48 -3.07
N ASP A 46 -2.80 14.22 -3.77
CA ASP A 46 -4.09 13.70 -4.20
C ASP A 46 -3.92 12.60 -5.25
N VAL A 47 -4.97 11.78 -5.41
CA VAL A 47 -4.97 10.61 -6.29
C VAL A 47 -4.74 10.99 -7.76
N GLN A 48 -5.30 12.11 -8.23
CA GLN A 48 -5.15 12.57 -9.62
C GLN A 48 -3.73 13.08 -9.88
N SER A 49 -3.15 13.84 -8.94
CA SER A 49 -1.76 14.28 -9.01
C SER A 49 -0.80 13.10 -8.97
N ALA A 50 -1.06 12.08 -8.14
CA ALA A 50 -0.24 10.87 -8.09
C ALA A 50 -0.28 10.10 -9.41
N ILE A 51 -1.47 9.96 -10.02
CA ILE A 51 -1.65 9.38 -11.35
C ILE A 51 -0.85 10.16 -12.40
N GLY A 52 -0.94 11.49 -12.41
CA GLY A 52 -0.17 12.33 -13.32
C GLY A 52 1.33 12.13 -13.18
N ILE A 53 1.84 12.16 -11.94
CA ILE A 53 3.27 11.98 -11.65
C ILE A 53 3.76 10.60 -12.13
N LEU A 54 3.00 9.54 -11.88
CA LEU A 54 3.38 8.19 -12.30
C LEU A 54 3.32 8.01 -13.81
N THR A 55 2.39 8.68 -14.49
CA THR A 55 2.22 8.61 -15.95
C THR A 55 3.43 9.21 -16.68
N TYR A 56 4.01 10.29 -16.14
CA TYR A 56 5.14 10.99 -16.76
C TYR A 56 6.51 10.60 -16.19
N ASN A 57 6.59 9.66 -15.24
CA ASN A 57 7.84 9.23 -14.64
C ASN A 57 8.44 8.02 -15.38
N PRO A 58 9.64 8.13 -16.00
CA PRO A 58 10.20 7.09 -16.86
C PRO A 58 10.67 5.81 -16.13
N ARG A 59 10.53 5.73 -14.80
CA ARG A 59 10.96 4.56 -14.02
C ARG A 59 9.98 3.40 -14.15
N TYR A 60 10.50 2.17 -14.30
CA TYR A 60 9.69 0.95 -14.33
C TYR A 60 8.76 0.79 -13.11
N ALA A 61 9.22 1.24 -11.93
CA ALA A 61 8.41 1.22 -10.70
C ALA A 61 7.15 2.11 -10.77
N SER A 62 7.07 3.07 -11.71
CA SER A 62 5.90 3.92 -11.89
C SER A 62 4.68 3.11 -12.38
N SER A 63 4.89 2.19 -13.32
CA SER A 63 3.84 1.32 -13.85
C SER A 63 3.25 0.39 -12.78
N VAL A 64 4.11 -0.20 -11.96
CA VAL A 64 3.73 -1.10 -10.86
C VAL A 64 2.95 -0.35 -9.76
N ASN A 65 3.38 0.86 -9.41
CA ASN A 65 2.68 1.67 -8.40
C ASN A 65 1.37 2.27 -8.92
N PHE A 66 1.29 2.59 -10.22
CA PHE A 66 0.08 3.10 -10.86
C PHE A 66 -1.08 2.10 -10.76
N GLU A 67 -0.77 0.82 -10.98
CA GLU A 67 -1.77 -0.25 -10.87
C GLU A 67 -2.36 -0.33 -9.45
N ILE A 68 -1.54 -0.21 -8.41
CA ILE A 68 -2.00 -0.24 -7.01
C ILE A 68 -2.94 0.93 -6.70
N ILE A 69 -2.59 2.14 -7.12
CA ILE A 69 -3.39 3.35 -6.83
C ILE A 69 -4.76 3.27 -7.51
N LYS A 70 -4.84 2.67 -8.70
CA LYS A 70 -6.11 2.48 -9.40
C LYS A 70 -7.08 1.53 -8.67
N PHE A 71 -6.54 0.61 -7.87
CA PHE A 71 -7.32 -0.39 -7.12
C PHE A 71 -7.50 -0.07 -5.63
N SER A 72 -6.90 1.02 -5.15
CA SER A 72 -7.06 1.52 -3.77
C SER A 72 -8.22 2.50 -3.68
#